data_AF-A0A099J556-F1
#
_entry.id   AF-A0A099J556-F1
#
_cell.length_a   1.000
_cell.length_b   1.000
_cell.length_c   1.000
_cell.angle_alpha   90.00
_cell.angle_beta   90.00
_cell.angle_gamma   90.00
#
_symmetry.space_group_name_H-M   'P 1'
#
loop_
_entity.id
_entity.type
_entity.pdbx_description
1 polymer ?
#
loop_
_entity_poly.entity_id
_entity_poly.type
_entity_poly.pdbx_seq_one_letter_code
_entity_poly.pdbx_strand_id
1 'polypeptide(L)' 'MKFEYKHVTLPVGAFSTSVEFDAVVTMELNEFAAHGWRVASATRLGIGLTPLSVVFERPAVE' A
#
# COMPACT_ATOMS: atom_id res chain seq x y z
N MET A 1 15.52 -3.19 18.60
CA MET A 1 14.78 -2.10 17.93
C MET A 1 13.35 -2.56 17.72
N LYS A 2 12.35 -1.75 18.08
CA LYS A 2 10.92 -2.09 17.99
C LYS A 2 10.33 -1.43 16.72
N PHE A 3 9.44 -2.13 16.03
CA PHE A 3 8.75 -1.65 14.82
C PHE A 3 7.24 -1.69 15.03
N GLU A 4 6.53 -0.75 14.42
CA GLU A 4 5.08 -0.76 14.28
C GLU A 4 4.71 -1.23 12.88
N TYR A 5 3.67 -2.05 12.77
CA TYR A 5 3.18 -2.60 11.51
C TYR A 5 1.73 -2.21 11.27
N LYS A 6 1.39 -1.88 10.02
CA LYS A 6 0.02 -1.59 9.60
C LYS A 6 -0.28 -2.27 8.27
N HIS A 7 -1.36 -3.03 8.23
CA HIS A 7 -1.86 -3.66 7.00
C HIS A 7 -2.93 -2.77 6.36
N VAL A 8 -2.82 -2.56 5.04
CA VAL A 8 -3.78 -1.80 4.24
C VAL A 8 -4.13 -2.61 3.00
N THR A 9 -5.42 -2.71 2.70
CA THR A 9 -5.90 -3.26 1.44
C THR A 9 -6.27 -2.09 0.54
N LEU A 10 -5.47 -1.85 -0.48
CA LEU A 10 -5.74 -0.79 -1.45
C LEU A 10 -6.88 -1.25 -2.38
N PRO A 11 -8.00 -0.51 -2.43
CA PRO A 11 -9.09 -0.80 -3.33
C PRO A 11 -8.64 -0.45 -4.75
N VAL A 12 -8.04 -1.42 -5.44
CA VAL A 12 -7.94 -1.36 -6.89
C VAL A 12 -9.30 -1.74 -7.43
N GLY A 13 -10.22 -0.77 -7.42
CA GLY A 13 -11.51 -0.87 -8.08
C GLY A 13 -11.31 -1.25 -9.55
N ALA A 14 -12.40 -1.50 -10.27
CA ALA A 14 -12.39 -1.70 -11.71
C ALA A 14 -11.99 -0.41 -12.45
N PHE A 15 -10.75 0.04 -12.24
CA PHE A 15 -10.10 1.05 -13.02
C PHE A 15 -10.04 0.52 -14.44
N SER A 16 -10.73 1.23 -15.32
CA SER A 16 -10.92 0.83 -16.71
C SER A 16 -9.60 0.78 -17.48
N THR A 17 -8.56 1.40 -16.92
CA THR A 17 -7.23 1.49 -17.51
C THR A 17 -6.14 1.32 -16.45
N SER A 18 -5.01 0.70 -16.84
CA SER A 18 -3.83 0.50 -15.98
C SER A 18 -3.24 1.81 -15.42
N VAL A 19 -3.55 2.95 -16.04
CA VAL A 19 -3.05 4.28 -15.63
C VAL A 19 -3.74 4.77 -14.35
N GLU A 20 -5.04 4.51 -14.20
CA GLU A 20 -5.77 4.89 -12.97
C GLU A 20 -5.37 3.99 -11.79
N PHE A 21 -5.00 2.73 -12.05
CA PHE A 21 -4.42 1.81 -11.07
C PHE A 21 -3.11 2.36 -10.48
N ASP A 22 -2.17 2.77 -11.32
CA ASP A 22 -0.88 3.30 -10.86
C ASP A 22 -1.05 4.62 -10.10
N ALA A 23 -1.98 5.48 -10.53
CA ALA A 23 -2.21 6.77 -9.89
C ALA A 23 -2.74 6.63 -8.45
N VAL A 24 -3.73 5.77 -8.22
CA VAL A 24 -4.33 5.58 -6.89
C VAL A 24 -3.36 4.88 -5.93
N VAL A 25 -2.67 3.83 -6.40
CA VAL A 25 -1.66 3.14 -5.60
C VAL A 25 -0.53 4.11 -5.24
N THR A 26 -0.06 4.91 -6.19
CA THR A 26 1.01 5.90 -5.94
C THR A 26 0.58 6.96 -4.93
N MET A 27 -0.65 7.45 -5.01
CA MET A 27 -1.16 8.46 -4.07
C MET A 27 -1.17 7.94 -2.62
N GLU A 28 -1.72 6.75 -2.39
CA GLU A 28 -1.77 6.16 -1.04
C GLU A 28 -0.36 5.84 -0.51
N LEU A 29 0.51 5.26 -1.34
CA LEU A 29 1.89 5.00 -0.95
C LEU A 29 2.63 6.28 -0.55
N ASN A 30 2.40 7.39 -1.27
CA ASN A 30 2.99 8.69 -0.95
C ASN A 30 2.45 9.27 0.37
N GLU A 31 1.16 9.09 0.67
CA GLU A 31 0.57 9.52 1.94
C GLU A 31 1.21 8.76 3.12
N PHE A 32 1.33 7.44 3.02
CA PHE A 32 2.01 6.64 4.05
C PHE A 32 3.49 7.04 4.22
N ALA A 33 4.20 7.29 3.11
CA ALA A 33 5.58 7.75 3.12
C ALA A 33 5.73 9.12 3.81
N ALA A 34 4.79 10.06 3.57
CA ALA A 34 4.76 11.36 4.25
C ALA A 34 4.59 11.24 5.77
N HIS A 35 3.94 10.16 6.24
CA HIS A 35 3.80 9.84 7.66
C HIS A 35 4.93 8.97 8.22
N GLY A 36 6.04 8.81 7.48
CA GLY A 36 7.22 8.05 7.91
C GLY A 36 7.04 6.53 7.87
N TRP A 37 5.98 6.04 7.21
CA TRP A 37 5.81 4.62 6.96
C TRP A 37 6.54 4.20 5.70
N ARG A 38 7.15 3.01 5.72
CA ARG A 38 7.77 2.37 4.56
C ARG A 38 7.06 1.07 4.23
N VAL A 39 7.05 0.68 2.97
CA VAL A 39 6.47 -0.61 2.56
C VAL A 39 7.39 -1.74 2.99
N ALA A 40 6.87 -2.65 3.83
CA ALA A 40 7.56 -3.87 4.24
C ALA A 40 7.28 -5.02 3.25
N SER A 41 6.04 -5.12 2.78
CA SER A 41 5.61 -6.14 1.81
C SER A 41 4.40 -5.65 1.02
N ALA A 42 4.29 -6.05 -0.24
CA ALA A 42 3.12 -5.83 -1.07
C ALA A 42 2.78 -7.13 -1.82
N THR A 43 1.53 -7.57 -1.76
CA THR A 43 1.07 -8.79 -2.40
C THR A 43 -0.20 -8.49 -3.18
N ARG A 44 -0.14 -8.77 -4.49
CA ARG A 44 -1.32 -8.73 -5.36
C ARG A 44 -2.08 -10.03 -5.22
N LEU A 45 -3.31 -9.97 -4.72
CA LEU A 45 -4.09 -11.16 -4.39
C LEU A 45 -4.87 -11.71 -5.60
N GLY A 46 -4.19 -12.28 -6.61
CA GLY A 46 -4.84 -13.04 -7.70
C GLY A 46 -4.63 -12.52 -9.13
N ILE A 47 -5.37 -13.10 -10.08
CA ILE A 47 -5.42 -12.71 -11.51
C ILE A 47 -6.53 -11.68 -11.76
N GLY A 48 -6.23 -10.58 -12.45
CA GLY A 48 -7.21 -9.54 -12.79
C GLY A 48 -7.31 -8.36 -11.81
N LEU A 49 -8.54 -7.88 -11.57
CA LEU A 49 -8.92 -6.67 -10.80
C LEU A 49 -8.85 -6.86 -9.27
N THR A 50 -7.85 -7.59 -8.80
CA THR A 50 -7.78 -8.01 -7.41
C THR A 50 -7.07 -6.99 -6.52
N PRO A 51 -7.56 -6.74 -5.28
CA PRO A 51 -7.00 -5.79 -4.33
C PRO A 51 -5.49 -5.98 -4.10
N LEU A 52 -4.79 -4.86 -3.87
CA LEU A 52 -3.37 -4.87 -3.49
C LEU A 52 -3.26 -4.79 -1.97
N SER A 53 -2.78 -5.86 -1.34
CA SER A 53 -2.51 -5.88 0.09
C SER A 53 -1.09 -5.38 0.34
N VAL A 54 -0.95 -4.33 1.16
CA VAL A 54 0.33 -3.71 1.50
C VAL A 54 0.50 -3.72 3.01
N VAL A 55 1.65 -4.21 3.47
CA VAL A 55 2.10 -4.10 4.86
C VAL A 55 3.09 -2.96 4.93
N PHE A 56 2.79 -1.98 5.75
CA PHE A 56 3.68 -0.88 6.08
C PHE A 56 4.34 -1.12 7.43
N GLU A 57 5.58 -0.65 7.56
CA GLU A 57 6.31 -0.63 8.82
C GLU A 57 6.90 0.76 9.07
N ARG A 58 7.08 1.11 10.35
CA ARG A 58 7.88 2.27 10.75
C ARG A 58 8.60 1.97 12.08
N PRO A 59 9.73 2.62 12.37
CA PRO A 59 10.36 2.50 13.68
C PRO A 59 9.39 2.93 14.78
N ALA A 60 9.22 2.12 15.82
CA ALA A 60 8.47 2.52 17.00
C ALA A 60 9.35 3.49 17.79
N VAL A 61 8.98 4.77 17.80
CA VAL A 61 9.57 5.76 18.70
C VAL A 61 8.95 5.52 20.08
N GLU A 62 9.78 5.18 21.07
CA GLU A 62 9.35 4.94 22.45
C GLU A 62 8.80 6.20 23.14
#